data_AF-A0A534VPK2-F1
#
_entry.id   AF-A0A534VPK2-F1
#
_cell.length_a   1.000
_cell.length_b   1.000
_cell.length_c   1.000
_cell.angle_alpha   90.00
_cell.angle_beta   90.00
_cell.angle_gamma   90.00
#
_symmetry.space_group_name_H-M   'P 1'
#
loop_
_entity.id
_entity.type
_entity.pdbx_description
1 polymer ?
#
loop_
_entity_poly.entity_id
_entity_poly.type
_entity_poly.pdbx_seq_one_letter_code
_entity_poly.pdbx_strand_id
1 'polypeptide(L)'
;MKTSTLPPLRVEPRLRSQAERLLRAGETLSSFIVDAVEERVRNRAMEDEFIKRGLASAERARRSGKYTPAAQVVAGLRRRLDDARKAGSRRPGRKARRTR
;
A
#
# COMPACT_ATOMS: atom_id res chain seq x y z
N MET A 1 3.42 -25.04 -14.13
CA MET A 1 3.17 -23.91 -15.06
C MET A 1 4.51 -23.31 -15.45
N LYS A 2 4.68 -22.84 -16.69
CA LYS A 2 5.94 -22.21 -17.14
C LYS A 2 6.03 -20.81 -16.54
N THR A 3 7.06 -20.53 -15.76
CA THR A 3 7.31 -19.23 -15.17
C THR A 3 8.07 -18.35 -16.16
N SER A 4 7.63 -17.10 -16.34
CA SER A 4 8.38 -16.11 -17.10
C SER A 4 9.53 -15.55 -16.26
N THR A 5 10.69 -15.35 -16.87
CA THR A 5 11.89 -14.83 -16.19
C THR A 5 12.03 -13.35 -16.48
N LEU A 6 12.40 -12.55 -15.46
CA LEU A 6 12.80 -11.16 -15.67
C LEU A 6 14.11 -11.11 -16.47
N PRO A 7 14.29 -10.10 -17.35
CA PRO A 7 15.53 -9.97 -18.10
C PRO A 7 16.74 -9.79 -17.16
N PRO A 8 17.93 -10.29 -17.54
CA PRO A 8 19.15 -10.05 -16.77
C PRO A 8 19.42 -8.54 -16.63
N LEU A 9 19.56 -8.06 -15.41
CA LEU A 9 19.80 -6.65 -15.10
C LEU A 9 21.23 -6.45 -14.61
N ARG A 10 21.96 -5.52 -15.25
CA ARG A 10 23.24 -5.02 -14.74
C ARG A 10 22.96 -3.97 -13.66
N VAL A 11 23.59 -4.12 -12.51
CA VAL A 11 23.47 -3.21 -11.38
C VAL A 11 24.84 -2.82 -10.87
N GLU A 12 24.92 -1.66 -10.22
CA GLU A 12 26.13 -1.22 -9.53
C GLU A 12 26.56 -2.26 -8.48
N PRO A 13 27.85 -2.64 -8.39
CA PRO A 13 28.32 -3.62 -7.41
C PRO A 13 27.94 -3.27 -5.97
N ARG A 14 28.01 -1.97 -5.64
CA ARG A 14 27.63 -1.46 -4.31
C ARG A 14 26.18 -1.75 -3.96
N LEU A 15 25.26 -1.61 -4.91
CA LEU A 15 23.83 -1.89 -4.70
C LEU A 15 23.61 -3.38 -4.42
N ARG A 16 24.24 -4.24 -5.22
CA ARG A 16 24.18 -5.68 -5.01
C ARG A 16 24.67 -6.07 -3.62
N SER A 17 25.84 -5.61 -3.20
CA SER A 17 26.38 -5.93 -1.88
C SER A 17 25.52 -5.39 -0.74
N GLN A 18 24.84 -4.24 -0.93
CA GLN A 18 23.88 -3.74 0.05
C GLN A 18 22.65 -4.64 0.18
N ALA A 19 22.09 -5.10 -0.96
CA ALA A 19 20.94 -6.00 -0.95
C ALA A 19 21.28 -7.33 -0.28
N GLU A 20 22.42 -7.94 -0.62
CA GLU A 20 22.87 -9.21 -0.03
C GLU A 20 23.04 -9.13 1.49
N ARG A 21 23.55 -8.01 2.03
CA ARG A 21 23.71 -7.81 3.49
C ARG A 21 22.39 -7.64 4.23
N LEU A 22 21.32 -7.23 3.55
CA LEU A 22 20.03 -6.92 4.17
C LEU A 22 19.02 -8.08 4.04
N LEU A 23 19.40 -9.18 3.38
CA LEU A 23 18.57 -10.37 3.29
C LEU A 23 18.28 -10.94 4.68
N ARG A 24 17.03 -11.37 4.88
CA ARG A 24 16.61 -12.08 6.10
C ARG A 24 16.89 -13.57 5.97
N ALA A 25 16.78 -14.28 7.10
CA ALA A 25 16.97 -15.73 7.11
C ALA A 25 15.98 -16.42 6.14
N GLY A 26 16.53 -17.18 5.18
CA GLY A 26 15.74 -17.88 4.15
C GLY A 26 15.40 -17.06 2.91
N GLU A 27 15.77 -15.78 2.84
CA GLU A 27 15.61 -14.96 1.64
C GLU A 27 16.79 -15.15 0.67
N THR A 28 16.50 -15.02 -0.63
CA THR A 28 17.50 -14.97 -1.69
C THR A 28 17.44 -13.60 -2.37
N LEU A 29 18.50 -13.23 -3.09
CA LEU A 29 18.48 -11.99 -3.87
C LEU A 29 17.36 -11.99 -4.93
N SER A 30 17.08 -13.16 -5.53
CA SER A 30 16.00 -13.32 -6.50
C SER A 30 14.63 -13.11 -5.87
N SER A 31 14.34 -13.72 -4.71
CA SER A 31 13.06 -13.52 -4.02
C SER A 31 12.90 -12.08 -3.56
N PHE A 32 13.95 -11.46 -3.04
CA PHE A 32 13.95 -10.04 -2.65
C PHE A 32 13.62 -9.11 -3.83
N ILE A 33 14.19 -9.36 -5.02
CA ILE A 33 13.89 -8.57 -6.22
C ILE A 33 12.45 -8.80 -6.68
N VAL A 34 11.96 -10.04 -6.68
CA VAL A 34 10.58 -10.36 -7.06
C VAL A 34 9.60 -9.62 -6.15
N ASP A 35 9.78 -9.68 -4.83
CA ASP A 35 8.92 -9.00 -3.86
C ASP A 35 8.90 -7.48 -4.10
N ALA A 36 10.06 -6.88 -4.37
CA ALA A 36 10.17 -5.46 -4.66
C ALA A 36 9.44 -5.07 -5.97
N VAL A 37 9.53 -5.91 -7.00
CA VAL A 37 8.82 -5.69 -8.27
C VAL A 37 7.32 -5.81 -8.07
N GLU A 38 6.86 -6.85 -7.37
CA GLU A 38 5.44 -7.04 -7.05
C GLU A 38 4.87 -5.86 -6.25
N GLU A 39 5.61 -5.38 -5.25
CA GLU A 39 5.23 -4.20 -4.49
C GLU A 39 5.10 -2.97 -5.38
N ARG A 40 6.08 -2.72 -6.25
CA ARG A 40 6.06 -1.57 -7.16
C ARG A 40 4.93 -1.65 -8.17
N VAL A 41 4.64 -2.82 -8.72
CA VAL A 41 3.51 -3.03 -9.64
C VAL A 41 2.19 -2.77 -8.92
N ARG A 42 1.99 -3.35 -7.73
CA ARG A 42 0.78 -3.11 -6.92
C ARG A 42 0.60 -1.63 -6.62
N ASN A 43 1.65 -0.95 -6.18
CA ASN A 43 1.58 0.48 -5.85
C ASN A 43 1.21 1.33 -7.07
N ARG A 44 1.82 1.07 -8.23
CA ARG A 44 1.49 1.79 -9.48
C ARG A 44 0.07 1.50 -9.96
N ALA A 45 -0.41 0.27 -9.85
CA ALA A 45 -1.79 -0.07 -10.20
C ALA A 45 -2.79 0.68 -9.31
N MET A 46 -2.52 0.78 -8.01
CA MET A 46 -3.36 1.56 -7.09
C MET A 46 -3.34 3.05 -7.39
N GLU A 47 -2.17 3.61 -7.74
CA GLU A 47 -2.01 5.02 -8.12
C GLU A 47 -2.79 5.35 -9.39
N ASP A 48 -2.64 4.56 -10.44
CA ASP A 48 -3.34 4.74 -11.70
C ASP A 48 -4.86 4.69 -11.51
N GLU A 49 -5.34 3.69 -10.77
CA GLU A 49 -6.76 3.56 -10.46
C GLU A 49 -7.29 4.71 -9.57
N PHE A 50 -6.46 5.23 -8.66
CA PHE A 50 -6.82 6.42 -7.88
C PHE A 50 -6.97 7.66 -8.77
N ILE A 51 -6.03 7.90 -9.67
CA ILE A 51 -6.06 9.03 -10.61
C ILE A 51 -7.28 8.92 -11.51
N LYS A 52 -7.50 7.75 -12.12
CA LYS A 52 -8.65 7.48 -12.98
C LYS A 52 -9.98 7.75 -12.29
N ARG A 53 -10.15 7.26 -11.04
CA ARG A 53 -11.36 7.54 -10.24
C ARG A 53 -11.49 9.03 -9.91
N GLY A 54 -10.39 9.70 -9.59
CA GLY A 54 -10.36 11.13 -9.30
C GLY A 54 -10.84 11.96 -10.49
N LEU A 55 -10.28 11.72 -11.67
CA LEU A 55 -10.67 12.39 -12.91
C LEU A 55 -12.14 12.13 -13.26
N ALA A 56 -12.59 10.87 -13.20
CA ALA A 56 -13.98 10.53 -13.44
C ALA A 56 -14.94 11.18 -12.43
N SER A 57 -14.51 11.36 -11.18
CA SER A 57 -15.28 12.09 -10.17
C SER A 57 -15.35 13.59 -10.48
N ALA A 58 -14.23 14.20 -10.89
CA ALA A 58 -14.18 15.60 -11.28
C ALA A 58 -15.12 15.88 -12.46
N GLU A 59 -15.14 15.02 -13.48
CA GLU A 59 -16.07 15.16 -14.61
C GLU A 59 -17.54 15.01 -14.21
N ARG A 60 -17.85 14.12 -13.26
CA ARG A 60 -19.22 13.99 -12.75
C ARG A 60 -19.64 15.22 -11.96
N ALA A 61 -18.75 15.79 -11.14
CA ALA A 61 -19.03 17.01 -10.39
C ALA A 61 -19.23 18.21 -11.34
N ARG A 62 -18.40 18.35 -12.37
CA ARG A 62 -18.55 19.37 -13.43
C ARG A 62 -19.91 19.29 -14.11
N ARG A 63 -20.31 18.09 -14.56
CA ARG A 63 -21.59 17.88 -15.26
C ARG A 63 -22.81 18.09 -14.37
N SER A 64 -22.74 17.69 -13.10
CA SER A 64 -23.89 17.77 -12.18
C SER A 64 -23.99 19.10 -11.43
N GLY A 65 -22.91 19.90 -11.39
CA GLY A 65 -22.82 21.10 -10.55
C GLY A 65 -22.81 20.82 -9.05
N LYS A 66 -22.79 19.55 -8.63
CA LYS A 66 -22.86 19.15 -7.22
C LYS A 66 -21.46 19.05 -6.63
N TYR A 67 -21.14 20.00 -5.75
CA TYR A 67 -19.89 20.02 -5.00
C TYR A 67 -20.15 19.97 -3.50
N THR A 68 -19.19 19.44 -2.76
CA THR A 68 -19.21 19.43 -1.29
C THR A 68 -18.08 20.33 -0.79
N PRO A 69 -18.33 21.28 0.12
CA PRO A 69 -17.28 22.12 0.68
C PRO A 69 -16.17 21.28 1.33
N ALA A 70 -14.91 21.62 1.05
CA ALA A 70 -13.76 20.88 1.56
C ALA A 70 -13.77 20.77 3.10
N ALA A 71 -14.18 21.84 3.79
CA ALA A 71 -14.30 21.86 5.25
C ALA A 71 -15.26 20.77 5.78
N GLN A 72 -16.38 20.53 5.09
CA GLN A 72 -17.35 19.49 5.47
C GLN A 72 -16.77 18.09 5.28
N VAL A 73 -16.03 17.87 4.17
CA VAL A 73 -15.34 16.60 3.91
C VAL A 73 -14.29 16.32 4.99
N VAL A 74 -13.41 17.29 5.27
CA VAL A 74 -12.35 17.15 6.28
C VAL A 74 -12.93 16.93 7.68
N ALA A 75 -14.00 17.63 8.04
CA ALA A 75 -14.69 17.41 9.32
C ALA A 75 -15.26 15.99 9.42
N GLY A 76 -15.87 15.48 8.35
CA GLY A 76 -16.37 14.10 8.29
C GLY A 76 -15.25 13.05 8.44
N LEU A 77 -14.11 13.27 7.78
CA LEU A 77 -12.95 12.39 7.88
C LEU A 77 -12.35 12.39 9.29
N ARG A 78 -12.24 13.56 9.94
CA ARG A 78 -11.79 13.67 11.34
C ARG A 78 -12.69 12.88 12.29
N ARG A 79 -14.02 13.02 12.16
CA ARG A 79 -14.98 12.25 12.97
C ARG A 79 -14.78 10.74 12.81
N ARG A 80 -14.70 10.24 11.57
CA ARG A 80 -14.46 8.81 11.31
C ARG A 80 -13.14 8.32 11.90
N LEU A 81 -12.09 9.14 11.84
CA LEU A 81 -10.79 8.81 12.43
C LEU A 81 -10.87 8.73 13.96
N ASP A 82 -11.56 9.68 14.60
CA ASP A 82 -11.72 9.70 16.05
C ASP A 82 -12.57 8.52 16.54
N ASP A 83 -13.61 8.14 15.79
CA ASP A 83 -14.43 6.96 16.09
C ASP A 83 -13.60 5.67 15.96
N ALA A 84 -12.78 5.55 14.91
CA ALA A 84 -11.89 4.40 14.72
C ALA A 84 -10.85 4.30 15.86
N ARG A 85 -10.31 5.43 16.34
CA ARG A 85 -9.40 5.47 17.49
C ARG A 85 -10.09 5.01 18.77
N LYS A 86 -11.31 5.47 19.03
CA LYS A 86 -12.12 5.05 20.19
C LYS A 86 -12.52 3.57 20.13
N ALA A 87 -12.81 3.05 18.94
CA ALA A 87 -13.10 1.63 18.75
C ALA A 87 -11.85 0.76 18.94
N GLY A 88 -10.69 1.23 18.47
CA GLY A 88 -9.40 0.58 18.69
C GLY A 88 -8.97 0.56 20.17
N SER A 89 -9.24 1.63 20.91
CA SER A 89 -8.98 1.70 22.36
C SER A 89 -9.96 0.89 23.21
N ARG A 90 -11.15 0.56 22.67
CA ARG A 90 -12.14 -0.31 23.30
C ARG A 90 -11.91 -1.81 23.10
N ARG A 91 -10.88 -2.22 22.35
CA ARG A 91 -10.55 -3.65 22.18
C ARG A 91 -9.76 -4.12 23.41
N PRO A 92 -10.33 -4.94 24.33
CA PRO A 92 -9.58 -5.47 25.45
C PRO A 92 -8.50 -6.42 24.92
N GLY A 93 -7.34 -6.42 25.58
CA GLY A 93 -6.17 -7.18 25.15
C GLY A 93 -6.47 -8.65 24.88
N ARG A 94 -6.00 -9.14 23.73
CA ARG A 94 -5.86 -10.57 23.44
C ARG A 94 -4.67 -11.10 24.28
N LYS A 95 -4.79 -11.09 25.62
CA LYS A 95 -3.93 -11.82 26.55
C LYS A 95 -4.79 -12.84 27.29
N ALA A 96 -4.80 -14.07 26.78
CA ALA A 96 -4.88 -15.33 27.53
C ALA A 96 -5.24 -16.48 26.57
N ARG A 97 -4.22 -17.06 25.92
CA ARG A 97 -4.24 -18.50 25.66
C ARG A 97 -2.86 -19.03 25.97
N ARG A 98 -2.56 -19.00 27.26
CA ARG A 98 -1.51 -19.77 27.91
C ARG A 98 -2.25 -20.96 28.50
N THR A 99 -2.31 -22.07 27.76
CA THR A 99 -2.80 -23.34 28.28
C THR A 99 -2.12 -24.48 27.53
N ARG A 100 -1.24 -25.14 28.30
CA ARG A 100 -0.71 -26.50 28.21
C ARG A 100 0.14 -26.85 27.00
#